data_AF-A0A2H0SBX1-F1
#
_entry.id   AF-A0A2H0SBX1-F1
#
_cell.length_a   1.000
_cell.length_b   1.000
_cell.length_c   1.000
_cell.angle_alpha   90.00
_cell.angle_beta   90.00
_cell.angle_gamma   90.00
#
_symmetry.space_group_name_H-M   'P 1'
#
loop_
_entity.id
_entity.type
_entity.pdbx_description
1 polymer ?
#
loop_
_entity_poly.entity_id
_entity_poly.type
_entity_poly.pdbx_seq_one_letter_code
_entity_poly.pdbx_strand_id
1 'polypeptide(L)' 'MVEEVGELAKALRKYLGLKSDEDRKDRYPALEGELADVFIYLLDLANLLNISLFHALHEKERENEKRSWK' A
#
# COMPACT_ATOMS: atom_id res chain seq x y z
N MET A 1 -8.92 -1.36 -7.75
CA MET A 1 -7.86 -2.22 -7.14
C MET A 1 -6.73 -2.55 -8.11
N VAL A 2 -6.92 -3.34 -9.17
CA VAL A 2 -5.80 -3.65 -10.11
C VAL A 2 -5.26 -2.39 -10.77
N GLU A 3 -6.14 -1.44 -11.08
CA GLU A 3 -5.80 -0.10 -11.58
C GLU A 3 -4.93 0.69 -10.60
N GLU A 4 -5.43 0.96 -9.38
CA GLU A 4 -4.66 1.62 -8.31
C GLU A 4 -3.30 0.96 -8.03
N VAL A 5 -3.24 -0.37 -8.02
CA VAL A 5 -1.97 -1.09 -7.83
C VAL A 5 -1.02 -0.89 -9.01
N GLY A 6 -1.56 -0.75 -10.23
CA GLY A 6 -0.79 -0.41 -11.43
C GLY A 6 -0.26 1.02 -11.41
N GLU A 7 -1.07 1.98 -10.95
CA GLU A 7 -0.68 3.37 -10.79
C GLU A 7 0.37 3.54 -9.68
N LEU A 8 0.17 2.88 -8.53
CA LEU A 8 1.18 2.76 -7.47
C LEU A 8 2.49 2.15 -8.00
N ALA A 9 2.44 1.05 -8.76
CA ALA A 9 3.65 0.45 -9.33
C ALA A 9 4.41 1.42 -10.25
N LYS A 10 3.68 2.24 -11.03
CA LYS A 10 4.25 3.27 -11.89
C LYS A 10 4.87 4.41 -11.09
N ALA A 11 4.21 4.86 -10.02
CA ALA A 11 4.75 5.88 -9.11
C ALA A 11 5.99 5.37 -8.37
N LEU A 12 5.97 4.14 -7.87
CA LEU A 12 7.10 3.50 -7.20
C LEU A 12 8.32 3.37 -8.13
N ARG A 13 8.12 2.93 -9.37
CA ARG A 13 9.20 2.83 -10.37
C ARG A 13 9.81 4.20 -10.66
N LYS A 14 8.98 5.24 -10.78
CA LYS A 14 9.46 6.61 -10.97
C LYS A 14 10.25 7.07 -9.76
N TYR A 15 9.78 6.79 -8.55
CA TYR A 15 10.43 7.19 -7.29
C TYR A 15 11.79 6.52 -7.08
N LEU A 16 11.88 5.20 -7.32
CA LEU A 16 13.12 4.43 -7.18
C LEU A 16 14.18 4.78 -8.24
N GLY A 17 13.76 5.28 -9.41
CA GLY A 17 14.66 5.66 -10.51
C GLY A 17 15.34 7.02 -10.36
N LEU A 18 15.12 7.73 -9.25
CA LEU A 18 15.59 9.12 -9.06
C LEU A 18 16.99 9.14 -8.43
N LYS A 19 17.83 10.03 -8.97
CA LYS A 19 19.26 10.14 -8.60
C LYS A 19 19.51 11.12 -7.46
N SER A 20 18.66 12.13 -7.29
CA SER A 20 18.79 13.16 -6.26
C SER A 20 17.56 13.23 -5.36
N ASP A 21 17.73 13.74 -4.13
CA ASP A 21 16.63 13.97 -3.20
C ASP A 21 15.70 15.12 -3.63
N GLU A 22 16.20 16.08 -4.41
CA GLU A 22 15.35 17.11 -5.04
C GLU A 22 14.34 16.50 -6.01
N ASP A 23 14.80 15.58 -6.87
CA ASP A 23 13.91 14.88 -7.81
C ASP A 23 12.83 14.06 -7.08
N ARG A 24 13.18 13.51 -5.89
CA ARG A 24 12.28 12.70 -5.06
C ARG A 24 11.19 13.53 -4.42
N LYS A 25 11.49 14.74 -3.95
CA LYS A 25 10.49 15.63 -3.32
C LYS A 25 9.30 15.92 -4.22
N ASP A 26 9.53 16.14 -5.51
CA ASP A 26 8.45 16.46 -6.45
C ASP A 26 7.58 15.25 -6.80
N ARG A 27 8.07 14.03 -6.55
CA ARG A 27 7.37 12.76 -6.83
C ARG A 27 6.79 12.11 -5.58
N TYR A 28 7.21 12.55 -4.39
CA TYR A 28 6.76 12.05 -3.09
C TYR A 28 5.24 12.23 -2.90
N PRO A 29 4.66 13.43 -3.17
CA PRO A 29 3.21 13.64 -3.03
C PRO A 29 2.38 12.74 -3.95
N ALA A 30 2.91 12.46 -5.16
CA ALA A 30 2.26 11.52 -6.06
C ALA A 30 2.29 10.09 -5.50
N LEU A 31 3.43 9.63 -4.98
CA LEU A 31 3.52 8.30 -4.36
C LEU A 31 2.61 8.14 -3.13
N GLU A 32 2.51 9.18 -2.29
CA GLU A 32 1.61 9.18 -1.13
C GLU A 32 0.14 9.08 -1.55
N GLY A 33 -0.26 9.79 -2.61
CA GLY A 33 -1.62 9.70 -3.18
C GLY A 33 -1.96 8.27 -3.61
N GLU A 34 -1.10 7.67 -4.43
CA GLU A 34 -1.31 6.30 -4.95
C GLU A 34 -1.35 5.23 -3.83
N LEU A 35 -0.56 5.43 -2.76
CA LEU A 35 -0.62 4.57 -1.57
C LEU A 35 -1.97 4.73 -0.84
N ALA A 36 -2.47 5.96 -0.72
CA ALA A 36 -3.76 6.23 -0.11
C ALA A 36 -4.91 5.65 -0.94
N ASP A 37 -4.88 5.79 -2.27
CA ASP A 37 -5.92 5.27 -3.17
C ASP A 37 -6.03 3.74 -3.09
N VAL A 38 -4.89 3.03 -3.09
CA VAL A 38 -4.85 1.59 -2.85
C VAL A 38 -5.46 1.22 -1.49
N PHE A 39 -5.14 1.97 -0.44
CA PHE A 39 -5.64 1.71 0.91
C PHE A 39 -7.15 1.97 1.03
N ILE A 40 -7.65 3.07 0.46
CA ILE A 40 -9.08 3.40 0.44
C ILE A 40 -9.87 2.33 -0.30
N TYR A 41 -9.40 1.91 -1.47
CA TYR A 41 -10.07 0.82 -2.21
C TYR A 41 -10.10 -0.50 -1.44
N LEU A 42 -9.05 -0.81 -0.67
CA LEU A 42 -9.01 -2.01 0.18
C LEU A 42 -10.02 -1.90 1.33
N LEU A 43 -10.15 -0.72 1.96
CA LEU A 43 -11.16 -0.46 2.98
C LEU A 43 -12.58 -0.59 2.41
N ASP A 44 -12.84 -0.02 1.24
CA ASP A 44 -14.13 -0.10 0.58
C ASP A 44 -14.50 -1.55 0.25
N LEU A 45 -13.55 -2.34 -0.24
CA LEU A 45 -13.76 -3.77 -0.49
C LEU A 45 -14.06 -4.53 0.81
N ALA A 46 -13.33 -4.25 1.90
CA ALA A 46 -13.57 -4.89 3.19
C ALA A 46 -14.98 -4.54 3.72
N ASN A 47 -15.38 -3.27 3.63
CA ASN A 47 -16.72 -2.81 4.01
C ASN A 47 -17.81 -3.46 3.16
N LEU A 48 -17.64 -3.54 1.85
CA LEU A 48 -18.58 -4.17 0.92
C LEU A 48 -18.81 -5.65 1.26
N LEU A 49 -17.75 -6.35 1.65
CA LEU A 49 -17.79 -7.76 2.05
C LEU A 49 -18.20 -7.96 3.52
N ASN A 50 -18.47 -6.88 4.25
CA ASN A 50 -18.76 -6.88 5.68
C ASN A 50 -17.66 -7.55 6.51
N ILE A 51 -16.40 -7.35 6.10
CA ILE A 51 -15.19 -7.85 6.76
C ILE A 51 -14.57 -6.71 7.57
N SER A 52 -14.31 -6.94 8.86
CA SER A 52 -13.48 -6.02 9.65
C SER A 52 -12.02 -6.16 9.24
N LEU A 53 -11.51 -5.21 8.46
CA LEU A 53 -10.10 -5.19 8.04
C LEU A 53 -9.15 -5.13 9.23
N PHE A 54 -9.51 -4.39 10.28
CA PHE A 54 -8.74 -4.32 11.53
C PHE A 54 -8.59 -5.69 12.20
N HIS A 55 -9.71 -6.42 12.38
CA HIS A 55 -9.67 -7.73 13.01
C HIS A 55 -8.90 -8.74 12.15
N ALA A 56 -9.07 -8.69 10.83
CA ALA A 56 -8.33 -9.55 9.89
C ALA A 56 -6.83 -9.30 9.95
N LEU A 57 -6.40 -8.03 10.03
CA LEU A 57 -4.99 -7.65 10.16
C LEU A 57 -4.41 -8.15 11.49
N HIS A 58 -5.10 -7.89 12.61
CA HIS A 58 -4.67 -8.30 13.94
C HIS A 58 -4.48 -9.82 14.06
N GLU A 59 -5.42 -10.62 13.56
CA GLU A 59 -5.25 -12.08 13.61
C GLU A 59 -4.10 -12.54 12.70
N LYS A 60 -3.90 -11.88 11.55
CA LYS A 60 -2.77 -12.19 10.66
C LYS A 60 -1.42 -11.89 11.29
N GLU A 61 -1.29 -10.80 12.03
CA GLU A 61 -0.07 -10.48 12.77
C GLU A 61 0.21 -11.54 13.84
N ARG A 62 -0.80 -11.94 14.61
CA ARG A 62 -0.66 -13.03 15.61
C ARG A 62 -0.24 -14.36 14.99
N GLU A 63 -0.69 -14.68 13.78
CA GLU A 63 -0.19 -15.85 13.04
C GLU A 63 1.27 -15.68 12.62
N ASN A 64 1.66 -14.49 12.16
CA ASN A 64 3.01 -14.19 11.69
C ASN A 64 4.04 -14.20 12.84
N GLU A 65 3.68 -13.74 14.03
CA GLU A 65 4.51 -13.80 15.24
C GLU A 65 4.89 -15.24 15.62
N LYS A 66 4.01 -16.21 15.32
CA LYS A 66 4.26 -17.63 15.57
C LYS A 66 5.20 -18.25 14.53
N ARG A 67 5.50 -17.55 13.44
CA ARG A 67 6.42 -18.01 12.40
C ARG A 67 7.83 -17.54 12.73
N SER A 68 8.74 -18.47 13.01
CA SER A 68 10.17 -18.14 12.95
C SER A 68 10.60 -18.15 11.48
N TRP A 69 10.81 -16.98 10.90
CA TRP A 69 11.51 -16.88 9.63
C TRP A 69 12.99 -17.17 9.89
N LYS A 70 13.49 -18.26 9.32
CA LYS A 70 14.93 -18.57 9.26
C LYS A 70 15.55 -17.90 8.04
#